data_AF-A0A536XR24-F1
#
_entry.id   AF-A0A536XR24-F1
#
_cell.length_a   1.000
_cell.length_b   1.000
_cell.length_c   1.000
_cell.angle_alpha   90.00
_cell.angle_beta   90.00
_cell.angle_gamma   90.00
#
_symmetry.space_group_name_H-M   'P 1'
#
loop_
_entity.id
_entity.type
_entity.pdbx_description
1 polymer ?
#
loop_
_entity_poly.entity_id
_entity_poly.type
_entity_poly.pdbx_seq_one_letter_code
_entity_poly.pdbx_strand_id
1 'polypeptide(L)' 'MTGALVFEQLLNGLQYGVMLFLMAAGLTLVLGIMNLVNLAHGSLYMIGAYLAVATTQATGSYVAGVAVGFAGTLVVGM' A
#
# COMPACT_ATOMS: atom_id res chain seq x y z
N MET A 1 -12.88 32.95 19.44
CA MET A 1 -11.64 32.25 19.02
C MET A 1 -10.52 33.26 19.04
N THR A 2 -9.54 33.09 19.93
CA THR A 2 -8.42 34.01 20.08
C THR A 2 -7.50 33.90 18.86
N GLY A 3 -7.01 35.03 18.31
CA GLY A 3 -6.12 35.03 17.14
C GLY A 3 -4.85 34.20 17.32
N ALA A 4 -4.39 34.05 18.57
CA ALA A 4 -3.29 33.16 18.94
C ALA A 4 -3.60 31.68 18.65
N LEU A 5 -4.83 31.21 18.89
CA LEU A 5 -5.24 29.82 18.64
C LEU A 5 -5.20 29.49 17.14
N VAL A 6 -5.60 30.44 16.30
CA VAL A 6 -5.54 30.29 14.83
C VAL A 6 -4.09 30.21 14.37
N PHE A 7 -3.21 31.03 14.93
CA PHE A 7 -1.78 31.01 14.62
C PHE A 7 -1.11 29.69 15.04
N GLU A 8 -1.42 29.19 16.24
CA GLU A 8 -0.95 27.89 16.71
C GLU A 8 -1.44 26.75 15.80
N GLN A 9 -2.70 26.77 15.36
CA GLN A 9 -3.24 25.74 14.47
C GLN A 9 -2.56 25.74 13.10
N LEU A 10 -2.19 26.92 12.58
CA LEU A 10 -1.42 27.04 11.34
C LEU A 10 -0.01 26.45 11.49
N LEU A 11 0.66 26.70 12.61
CA LEU A 11 1.97 26.11 12.88
C LEU A 11 1.89 24.58 13.04
N ASN A 12 0.86 24.07 13.71
CA ASN A 12 0.62 22.63 13.81
C ASN A 12 0.32 22.00 12.44
N GLY A 13 -0.51 22.66 11.62
CA GLY A 13 -0.79 22.21 10.26
C GLY A 13 0.45 22.21 9.36
N LEU A 14 1.30 23.24 9.48
CA LEU A 14 2.57 23.30 8.76
C LEU A 14 3.52 22.18 9.20
N GLN A 15 3.66 21.94 10.50
CA GLN A 15 4.51 20.87 11.03
C GLN A 15 4.05 19.50 10.50
N TYR A 16 2.76 19.22 10.60
CA TYR A 16 2.20 17.96 10.11
C TYR A 16 2.31 17.84 8.59
N GLY A 17 2.08 18.93 7.86
CA GLY A 17 2.25 18.99 6.41
C GLY A 17 3.68 18.72 5.97
N VAL A 18 4.68 19.28 6.66
CA VAL A 18 6.11 19.01 6.40
C VAL A 18 6.46 17.56 6.69
N MET A 19 5.94 16.99 7.78
CA MET A 19 6.16 15.58 8.10
C MET A 19 5.61 14.66 7.00
N LEU A 20 4.37 14.88 6.57
CA LEU A 20 3.75 14.14 5.46
C LEU A 20 4.48 14.36 4.13
N PHE A 21 4.89 15.61 3.85
CA PHE A 21 5.65 15.95 2.65
C PHE A 21 6.98 15.22 2.58
N LEU A 22 7.76 15.21 3.67
CA LEU A 22 9.05 14.50 3.72
C LEU A 22 8.88 13.00 3.54
N MET A 23 7.84 12.40 4.12
CA MET A 23 7.54 10.98 3.92
C MET A 23 7.21 10.67 2.44
N ALA A 24 6.36 11.47 1.82
CA ALA A 24 6.01 11.31 0.41
C ALA A 24 7.21 11.58 -0.53
N ALA A 25 7.97 12.64 -0.26
CA ALA A 25 9.16 13.03 -1.01
C ALA A 25 10.23 11.93 -0.96
N GLY A 26 10.41 11.30 0.20
CA GLY A 26 11.31 10.15 0.37
C GLY A 26 10.94 8.98 -0.54
N LEU A 27 9.66 8.62 -0.61
CA LEU A 27 9.19 7.55 -1.51
C LEU A 27 9.37 7.92 -2.99
N THR A 28 9.08 9.16 -3.37
CA THR A 28 9.30 9.63 -4.75
C THR A 28 10.78 9.67 -5.12
N LEU A 29 11.67 10.03 -4.19
CA LEU A 29 13.11 10.06 -4.42
C LEU A 29 13.66 8.65 -4.61
N VAL A 30 13.26 7.71 -3.75
CA VAL A 30 13.65 6.30 -3.84
C VAL A 30 13.19 5.69 -5.17
N LEU A 31 11.91 5.87 -5.54
CA LEU A 31 11.37 5.34 -6.78
C LEU A 31 11.92 6.06 -8.03
N GLY A 32 12.24 7.36 -7.91
CA GLY A 32 12.77 8.17 -9.00
C GLY A 32 14.24 7.86 -9.33
N ILE A 33 15.08 7.57 -8.33
CA ILE A 33 16.48 7.21 -8.55
C ILE A 33 16.62 5.77 -9.06
N MET A 34 15.71 4.85 -8.68
CA MET A 34 15.77 3.47 -9.14
C MET A 34 15.41 3.28 -10.62
N ASN A 35 14.96 4.31 -11.36
CA ASN A 35 14.58 4.27 -12.79
C ASN A 35 13.59 3.16 -13.21
N LEU A 36 13.09 2.38 -12.25
CA LEU A 36 12.11 1.31 -12.41
C LEU A 36 11.10 1.47 -11.28
N VAL A 37 9.88 1.87 -11.65
CA VAL A 37 8.74 1.72 -10.75
C VAL A 37 8.62 0.21 -10.52
N ASN A 38 8.93 -0.26 -9.32
CA ASN A 38 8.90 -1.68 -9.01
C ASN A 38 7.43 -2.15 -8.96
N LEU A 39 6.88 -2.56 -10.11
CA LEU A 39 5.53 -3.12 -10.25
C LEU A 39 5.39 -4.52 -9.62
N ALA A 40 6.46 -5.05 -8.99
CA ALA A 40 6.42 -6.35 -8.30
C ALA A 40 5.27 -6.42 -7.29
N HIS A 41 4.98 -5.33 -6.59
CA HIS A 41 3.88 -5.27 -5.63
C HIS A 41 2.50 -5.51 -6.28
N GLY A 42 2.27 -4.93 -7.47
CA GLY A 42 1.04 -5.15 -8.24
C GLY A 42 0.94 -6.56 -8.81
N SER A 43 2.07 -7.13 -9.25
CA SER A 43 2.11 -8.50 -9.78
C SER A 43 1.84 -9.56 -8.70
N LEU A 44 2.37 -9.38 -7.49
CA LEU A 44 2.12 -10.28 -6.36
C LEU A 44 0.65 -10.24 -5.93
N TYR A 45 0.05 -9.05 -5.91
CA TYR A 45 -1.38 -8.91 -5.63
C TYR A 45 -2.24 -9.64 -6.68
N MET A 46 -1.91 -9.50 -7.97
CA MET A 46 -2.64 -10.18 -9.05
C MET A 46 -2.56 -11.70 -8.93
N ILE A 47 -1.40 -12.27 -8.58
CA ILE A 47 -1.23 -13.71 -8.40
C ILE A 47 -2.14 -14.23 -7.29
N GLY A 48 -2.20 -13.55 -6.14
CA GLY A 48 -3.10 -13.94 -5.05
C GLY A 48 -4.57 -13.85 -5.39
N ALA A 49 -4.96 -12.75 -6.03
CA ALA A 49 -6.35 -12.55 -6.46
C ALA A 49 -6.78 -13.62 -7.48
N TYR A 50 -5.94 -13.94 -8.45
CA TYR A 50 -6.26 -14.94 -9.47
C TYR A 50 -6.34 -16.34 -8.88
N LEU A 51 -5.43 -16.70 -7.97
CA LEU A 51 -5.46 -17.98 -7.26
C LEU A 51 -6.71 -18.11 -6.39
N ALA A 52 -7.07 -17.06 -5.66
CA ALA A 52 -8.28 -17.04 -4.84
C ALA A 52 -9.56 -17.20 -5.68
N VAL A 53 -9.64 -16.50 -6.81
CA VAL A 53 -10.80 -16.60 -7.72
C VAL A 53 -10.86 -17.97 -8.40
N ALA A 54 -9.73 -18.50 -8.88
CA ALA A 54 -9.67 -19.80 -9.53
C ALA A 54 -10.10 -20.93 -8.58
N THR A 55 -9.62 -20.91 -7.34
CA THR A 55 -9.95 -21.92 -6.33
C THR A 55 -11.37 -21.75 -5.79
N THR A 56 -11.86 -20.53 -5.62
CA THR A 56 -13.27 -20.30 -5.26
C THR A 56 -14.21 -20.84 -6.35
N GLN A 57 -13.88 -20.64 -7.63
CA GLN A 57 -14.68 -21.18 -8.73
C GLN A 57 -14.61 -22.71 -8.83
N ALA A 58 -13.45 -23.31 -8.54
CA ALA A 58 -13.28 -24.77 -8.61
C ALA A 58 -13.92 -25.51 -7.43
N THR A 59 -13.85 -24.95 -6.22
CA THR A 59 -14.29 -25.62 -4.98
C THR A 59 -15.65 -25.13 -4.48
N GLY A 60 -16.14 -23.98 -4.97
CA GLY A 60 -17.36 -23.33 -4.47
C GLY A 60 -17.21 -22.71 -3.07
N SER A 61 -16.03 -22.77 -2.47
CA SER A 61 -15.74 -22.29 -1.12
C SER A 61 -14.84 -21.06 -1.15
N TYR A 62 -15.38 -19.94 -0.68
CA TYR A 62 -14.64 -18.69 -0.53
C TYR A 62 -13.48 -18.81 0.47
N VAL A 63 -13.65 -19.57 1.55
CA VAL A 63 -12.63 -19.74 2.59
C VAL A 63 -11.42 -20.50 2.06
N ALA A 64 -11.66 -21.55 1.26
CA ALA A 64 -10.59 -22.26 0.56
C ALA A 64 -9.88 -21.34 -0.44
N GLY A 65 -10.64 -20.47 -1.12
CA GLY A 65 -10.11 -19.45 -2.01
C GLY A 65 -9.13 -18.49 -1.35
N VAL A 66 -9.53 -17.91 -0.21
CA VAL A 66 -8.69 -17.00 0.56
C VAL A 66 -7.44 -17.71 1.09
N ALA A 67 -7.57 -18.93 1.60
CA ALA A 67 -6.45 -19.70 2.13
C ALA A 67 -5.40 -20.01 1.04
N VAL A 68 -5.84 -20.44 -0.15
CA VAL A 68 -4.92 -20.75 -1.27
C VAL A 68 -4.34 -19.47 -1.88
N GLY A 69 -5.14 -18.41 -2.01
CA GLY A 69 -4.66 -17.11 -2.48
C GLY A 69 -3.56 -16.54 -1.59
N PHE A 70 -3.73 -16.62 -0.27
CA PHE A 70 -2.74 -16.17 0.71
C PHE A 70 -1.48 -17.05 0.72
N ALA A 71 -1.64 -18.37 0.70
CA ALA A 71 -0.50 -19.28 0.62
C ALA A 71 0.30 -19.08 -0.69
N GLY A 72 -0.41 -18.87 -1.81
CA GLY A 72 0.20 -18.64 -3.12
C GLY A 72 1.00 -17.34 -3.19
N THR A 73 0.49 -16.23 -2.64
CA THR A 73 1.25 -14.97 -2.62
C THR A 73 2.44 -15.01 -1.69
N LEU A 74 2.35 -15.73 -0.57
CA LEU A 74 3.49 -15.92 0.34
C LEU A 74 4.62 -16.70 -0.33
N VAL A 75 4.31 -17.78 -1.04
CA VAL A 75 5.31 -18.61 -1.71
C VAL A 75 5.98 -17.86 -2.87
N VAL A 76 5.23 -17.06 -3.62
CA VAL A 76 5.76 -16.34 -4.79
C VAL A 76 6.42 -15.01 -4.40
N GLY A 77 6.05 -14.44 -3.25
CA GLY A 77 6.58 -13.18 -2.75
C GLY A 77 7.86 -13.28 -1.90
N MET A 78 8.26 -14.49 -1.50
CA MET A 78 9.57 -14.77 -0.89
C MET A 78 10.62 -15.08 -1.96
#